data_AF-A0A078JBN0-F1
#
_entry.id   AF-A0A078JBN0-F1
#
_cell.length_a   1.000
_cell.length_b   1.000
_cell.length_c   1.000
_cell.angle_alpha   90.00
_cell.angle_beta   90.00
_cell.angle_gamma   90.00
#
_symmetry.space_group_name_H-M   'P 1'
#
loop_
_entity.id
_entity.type
_entity.pdbx_description
1 polymer ?
#
loop_
_entity_poly.entity_id
_entity_poly.type
_entity_poly.pdbx_seq_one_letter_code
_entity_poly.pdbx_strand_id
1 'polypeptide(L)'
;MFSFTFAPSYLFLAGLGGPTLAGGSVALAFANITAYSFFSGLTMGVDSICSQAIGATNYKLFRATIRRGIILLLVTTLPVFLLWINTERILKLLKQDEELASIAHTFLLYSVPDLLAQSFLHPLRAYFRTQSKTIPLSVCTGIASVLHFPVTFLLVSYLFEIKGIALSGALSNFNLVIFLFIYIAFFEEKLSKDEKVSEESYE
;
A
#
# COMPACT_ATOMS: atom_id res chain seq x y z
N MET A 1 -0.93 -6.98 -10.60
CA MET A 1 -0.25 -7.82 -9.59
C MET A 1 -0.99 -7.61 -8.28
N PHE A 2 -2.17 -8.23 -8.15
CA PHE A 2 -2.95 -8.23 -6.91
C PHE A 2 -2.15 -9.03 -5.87
N SER A 3 -1.80 -8.36 -4.77
CA SER A 3 -0.81 -8.80 -3.80
C SER A 3 -1.23 -10.07 -3.06
N PHE A 4 -0.29 -11.03 -2.95
CA PHE A 4 -0.34 -12.20 -2.05
C PHE A 4 -0.74 -11.85 -0.60
N THR A 5 -0.59 -10.58 -0.20
CA THR A 5 -0.96 -10.03 1.11
C THR A 5 -2.46 -10.12 1.45
N PHE A 6 -3.37 -10.16 0.47
CA PHE A 6 -4.81 -10.21 0.78
C PHE A 6 -5.33 -11.63 1.05
N ALA A 7 -4.63 -12.66 0.59
CA ALA A 7 -5.09 -14.05 0.72
C ALA A 7 -5.33 -14.47 2.19
N PRO A 8 -4.46 -14.15 3.16
CA PRO A 8 -4.72 -14.43 4.58
C PRO A 8 -5.97 -13.72 5.08
N SER A 9 -6.10 -12.43 4.77
CA SER A 9 -7.25 -11.61 5.17
C SER A 9 -8.57 -12.15 4.64
N TYR A 10 -8.62 -12.67 3.40
CA TYR A 10 -9.81 -13.34 2.86
C TYR A 10 -10.14 -14.67 3.53
N LEU A 11 -9.12 -15.47 3.89
CA LEU A 11 -9.35 -16.73 4.61
C LEU A 11 -9.96 -16.48 5.99
N PHE A 12 -9.47 -15.47 6.71
CA PHE A 12 -10.08 -15.05 7.97
C PHE A 12 -11.49 -14.49 7.76
N LEU A 13 -11.70 -13.66 6.74
CA LEU A 13 -13.02 -13.09 6.43
C LEU A 13 -14.05 -14.18 6.08
N ALA A 14 -13.63 -15.23 5.35
CA ALA A 14 -14.46 -16.39 5.04
C ALA A 14 -14.81 -17.23 6.28
N GLY A 15 -13.90 -17.29 7.27
CA GLY A 15 -14.14 -17.97 8.55
C GLY A 15 -15.09 -17.25 9.49
N LEU A 16 -15.31 -15.94 9.33
CA LEU A 16 -16.18 -15.12 10.19
C LEU A 16 -17.68 -15.19 9.84
N GLY A 17 -18.05 -15.85 8.73
CA GLY A 17 -19.44 -16.05 8.33
C GLY A 17 -19.90 -15.19 7.14
N GLY A 18 -21.09 -15.54 6.62
CA GLY A 18 -21.64 -14.99 5.37
C GLY A 18 -21.83 -13.45 5.35
N PRO A 19 -22.47 -12.84 6.37
CA PRO A 19 -22.72 -11.39 6.38
C PRO A 19 -21.43 -10.55 6.42
N THR A 20 -20.46 -10.94 7.26
CA THR A 20 -19.15 -10.28 7.38
C THR A 20 -18.33 -10.39 6.09
N LEU A 21 -18.38 -11.55 5.42
CA LEU A 21 -17.74 -11.76 4.13
C LEU A 21 -18.36 -10.89 3.03
N ALA A 22 -19.70 -10.82 2.97
CA ALA A 22 -20.41 -10.02 1.99
C ALA A 22 -20.13 -8.52 2.20
N GLY A 23 -20.27 -8.02 3.43
CA GLY A 23 -19.98 -6.62 3.77
C GLY A 23 -18.51 -6.25 3.53
N GLY A 24 -17.56 -7.11 3.91
CA GLY A 24 -16.14 -6.90 3.63
C GLY A 24 -15.80 -6.91 2.14
N SER A 25 -16.51 -7.72 1.34
CA SER A 25 -16.36 -7.72 -0.13
C SER A 25 -16.85 -6.41 -0.74
N VAL A 26 -18.00 -5.89 -0.28
CA VAL A 26 -18.50 -4.56 -0.69
C VAL A 26 -17.50 -3.47 -0.30
N ALA A 27 -16.98 -3.52 0.92
CA ALA A 27 -15.97 -2.58 1.40
C ALA A 27 -14.73 -2.56 0.50
N LEU A 28 -14.22 -3.74 0.15
CA LEU A 28 -13.03 -3.86 -0.67
C LEU A 28 -13.27 -3.45 -2.12
N ALA A 29 -14.44 -3.77 -2.70
CA ALA A 29 -14.82 -3.26 -4.01
C ALA A 29 -14.86 -1.73 -4.02
N PHE A 30 -15.45 -1.14 -2.99
CA PHE A 30 -15.51 0.31 -2.82
C PHE A 30 -14.11 0.93 -2.65
N ALA A 31 -13.23 0.33 -1.84
CA ALA A 31 -11.83 0.76 -1.68
C ALA A 31 -11.04 0.66 -2.98
N ASN A 32 -11.21 -0.42 -3.75
CA ASN A 32 -10.54 -0.63 -5.03
C ASN A 32 -10.89 0.48 -6.03
N ILE A 33 -12.17 0.84 -6.14
CA ILE A 33 -12.64 1.85 -7.10
C ILE A 33 -12.22 3.25 -6.63
N THR A 34 -12.42 3.56 -5.36
CA THR A 34 -12.28 4.94 -4.85
C THR A 34 -10.86 5.33 -4.48
N ALA A 35 -10.02 4.37 -4.07
CA ALA A 35 -8.67 4.61 -3.58
C ALA A 35 -7.61 3.91 -4.45
N TYR A 36 -7.58 2.58 -4.46
CA TYR A 36 -6.43 1.84 -5.00
C TYR A 36 -6.27 2.03 -6.51
N SER A 37 -7.37 2.08 -7.28
CA SER A 37 -7.32 2.36 -8.71
C SER A 37 -6.83 3.78 -8.99
N PHE A 38 -7.29 4.75 -8.18
CA PHE A 38 -6.88 6.14 -8.31
C PHE A 38 -5.40 6.32 -8.00
N PHE A 39 -4.91 5.71 -6.92
CA PHE A 39 -3.49 5.72 -6.54
C PHE A 39 -2.63 5.05 -7.61
N SER A 40 -3.08 3.90 -8.11
CA SER A 40 -2.40 3.21 -9.22
C SER A 40 -2.30 4.10 -10.46
N GLY A 41 -3.39 4.77 -10.85
CA GLY A 41 -3.41 5.68 -11.99
C GLY A 41 -2.44 6.85 -11.85
N LEU A 42 -2.40 7.50 -10.67
CA LEU A 42 -1.42 8.56 -10.40
C LEU A 42 0.02 8.04 -10.43
N THR A 43 0.24 6.82 -9.92
CA THR A 43 1.56 6.18 -9.90
C THR A 43 2.05 5.86 -11.30
N MET A 44 1.18 5.47 -12.22
CA MET A 44 1.57 5.24 -13.62
C MET A 44 2.15 6.51 -14.27
N GLY A 45 1.64 7.68 -13.92
CA GLY A 45 2.22 8.96 -14.34
C GLY A 45 3.63 9.18 -13.76
N VAL A 46 3.81 8.87 -12.48
CA VAL A 46 5.12 8.91 -11.80
C VAL A 46 6.11 7.96 -12.47
N ASP A 47 5.70 6.71 -12.73
CA ASP A 47 6.50 5.67 -13.40
C ASP A 47 7.00 6.13 -14.77
N SER A 48 6.12 6.75 -15.58
CA SER A 48 6.47 7.27 -16.91
C SER A 48 7.54 8.36 -16.83
N ILE A 49 7.35 9.36 -15.95
CA ILE A 49 8.30 10.46 -15.77
C ILE A 49 9.64 9.93 -15.21
N CYS A 50 9.59 9.00 -14.26
CA CYS A 50 10.78 8.38 -13.68
C CYS A 50 11.57 7.58 -14.72
N SER A 51 10.90 6.82 -15.58
CA SER A 51 11.54 6.05 -16.66
C SER A 51 12.21 6.97 -17.69
N GLN A 52 11.54 8.06 -18.06
CA GLN A 52 12.13 9.08 -18.94
C GLN A 52 13.32 9.78 -18.29
N ALA A 53 13.22 10.12 -16.99
CA ALA A 53 14.30 10.76 -16.26
C ALA A 53 15.53 9.86 -16.15
N ILE A 54 15.35 8.56 -15.90
CA ILE A 54 16.45 7.59 -15.88
C ILE A 54 17.05 7.42 -17.28
N GLY A 55 16.21 7.28 -18.33
CA GLY A 55 16.69 7.17 -19.72
C GLY A 55 17.47 8.40 -20.20
N ALA A 56 17.12 9.59 -19.69
CA ALA A 56 17.84 10.84 -19.94
C ALA A 56 19.00 11.09 -18.95
N THR A 57 19.35 10.13 -18.08
CA THR A 57 20.36 10.24 -17.01
C THR A 57 20.13 11.40 -16.03
N ASN A 58 18.89 11.93 -15.97
CA ASN A 58 18.51 13.05 -15.11
C ASN A 58 18.05 12.55 -13.73
N TYR A 59 19.00 12.11 -12.92
CA TYR A 59 18.72 11.59 -11.57
C TYR A 59 18.14 12.63 -10.61
N LYS A 60 18.37 13.93 -10.87
CA LYS A 60 17.78 15.02 -10.09
C LYS A 60 16.27 15.08 -10.31
N LEU A 61 15.82 15.01 -11.57
CA LEU A 61 14.41 14.93 -11.92
C LEU A 61 13.78 13.65 -11.35
N PHE A 62 14.44 12.50 -11.51
CA PHE A 62 13.96 11.22 -10.96
C PHE A 62 13.62 11.32 -9.46
N ARG A 63 14.57 11.77 -8.63
CA ARG A 63 14.36 11.91 -7.18
C ARG A 63 13.28 12.95 -6.84
N ALA A 64 13.23 14.05 -7.58
CA ALA A 64 12.20 15.07 -7.39
C ALA A 64 10.80 14.53 -7.72
N THR A 65 10.66 13.76 -8.80
CA THR A 65 9.40 13.12 -9.21
C THR A 65 8.89 12.14 -8.17
N ILE A 66 9.76 11.30 -7.58
CA ILE A 66 9.35 10.38 -6.51
C ILE A 66 8.83 11.14 -5.29
N ARG A 67 9.55 12.19 -4.82
CA ARG A 67 9.10 13.01 -3.69
C ARG A 67 7.76 13.71 -3.97
N ARG A 68 7.61 14.26 -5.18
CA ARG A 68 6.36 14.90 -5.62
C ARG A 68 5.22 13.87 -5.73
N GLY A 69 5.50 12.65 -6.17
CA GLY A 69 4.54 11.55 -6.21
C GLY A 69 4.02 11.17 -4.83
N ILE A 70 4.90 11.10 -3.83
CA ILE A 70 4.51 10.87 -2.42
C ILE A 70 3.61 12.01 -1.93
N ILE A 71 4.00 13.27 -2.13
CA ILE A 71 3.19 14.44 -1.72
C ILE A 71 1.83 14.44 -2.43
N LEU A 72 1.80 14.14 -3.72
CA LEU A 72 0.57 14.08 -4.52
C LEU A 72 -0.40 13.03 -3.97
N LEU A 73 0.10 11.83 -3.66
CA LEU A 73 -0.72 10.77 -3.08
C LEU A 73 -1.15 11.09 -1.64
N LEU A 74 -0.29 11.71 -0.83
CA LEU A 74 -0.65 12.17 0.50
C LEU A 74 -1.82 13.17 0.45
N VAL A 75 -1.77 14.16 -0.44
CA VAL A 75 -2.87 15.12 -0.65
C VAL A 75 -4.13 14.41 -1.12
N THR A 76 -3.98 13.41 -1.98
CA THR A 76 -5.09 12.60 -2.48
C THR A 76 -5.74 11.73 -1.41
N THR A 77 -5.03 11.39 -0.33
CA THR A 77 -5.64 10.63 0.77
C THR A 77 -6.76 11.41 1.47
N LEU A 78 -6.71 12.75 1.46
CA LEU A 78 -7.74 13.61 2.08
C LEU A 78 -9.13 13.46 1.44
N PRO A 79 -9.34 13.64 0.11
CA PRO A 79 -10.65 13.44 -0.49
C PRO A 79 -11.13 11.99 -0.38
N VAL A 80 -10.22 11.00 -0.45
CA VAL A 80 -10.57 9.58 -0.27
C VAL A 80 -11.03 9.33 1.16
N PHE A 81 -10.37 9.90 2.16
CA PHE A 81 -10.76 9.80 3.56
C PHE A 81 -12.14 10.41 3.82
N LEU A 82 -12.41 11.60 3.29
CA LEU A 82 -13.73 12.23 3.39
C LEU A 82 -14.82 11.37 2.75
N LEU A 83 -14.51 10.75 1.62
CA LEU A 83 -15.41 9.81 0.95
C LEU A 83 -15.65 8.56 1.81
N TRP A 84 -14.60 8.01 2.44
CA TRP A 84 -14.68 6.79 3.26
C TRP A 84 -15.50 6.99 4.55
N ILE A 85 -15.41 8.16 5.18
CA ILE A 85 -16.27 8.52 6.33
C ILE A 85 -17.75 8.52 5.94
N ASN A 86 -18.08 8.86 4.69
CA ASN A 86 -19.46 8.92 4.23
C ASN A 86 -19.93 7.61 3.57
N THR A 87 -19.14 6.54 3.62
CA THR A 87 -19.43 5.30 2.87
C THR A 87 -20.78 4.69 3.22
N GLU A 88 -21.16 4.66 4.51
CA GLU A 88 -22.46 4.07 4.90
C GLU A 88 -23.63 4.77 4.21
N ARG A 89 -23.62 6.10 4.19
CA ARG A 89 -24.64 6.92 3.50
C ARG A 89 -24.61 6.68 2.00
N ILE A 90 -23.42 6.63 1.40
CA ILE A 90 -23.26 6.39 -0.04
C ILE A 90 -23.82 5.00 -0.41
N LEU A 91 -23.50 3.96 0.36
CA LEU A 91 -23.98 2.60 0.09
C LEU A 91 -25.50 2.50 0.29
N LYS A 92 -26.07 3.13 1.32
CA LYS A 92 -27.52 3.22 1.51
C LYS A 92 -28.22 3.92 0.33
N LEU A 93 -27.62 5.00 -0.21
CA LEU A 93 -28.12 5.67 -1.42
C LEU A 93 -28.07 4.77 -2.67
N LEU A 94 -27.07 3.89 -2.74
CA LEU A 94 -26.96 2.86 -3.78
C LEU A 94 -27.90 1.66 -3.53
N LYS A 95 -28.81 1.75 -2.56
CA LYS A 95 -29.78 0.71 -2.18
C LYS A 95 -29.10 -0.59 -1.72
N GLN A 96 -27.90 -0.51 -1.16
CA GLN A 96 -27.31 -1.64 -0.43
C GLN A 96 -28.06 -1.91 0.86
N ASP A 97 -28.05 -3.16 1.28
CA ASP A 97 -28.58 -3.59 2.56
C ASP A 97 -27.90 -2.86 3.73
N GLU A 98 -28.66 -2.54 4.76
CA GLU A 98 -28.20 -1.72 5.89
C GLU A 98 -27.11 -2.40 6.70
N GLU A 99 -27.19 -3.73 6.88
CA GLU A 99 -26.17 -4.51 7.58
C GLU A 99 -24.86 -4.52 6.79
N LEU A 100 -24.93 -4.78 5.47
CA LEU A 100 -23.76 -4.76 4.59
C LEU A 100 -23.11 -3.37 4.54
N ALA A 101 -23.91 -2.30 4.47
CA ALA A 101 -23.43 -0.93 4.45
C ALA A 101 -22.68 -0.56 5.75
N SER A 102 -23.17 -1.00 6.90
CA SER A 102 -22.54 -0.78 8.20
C SER A 102 -21.22 -1.54 8.37
N ILE A 103 -21.20 -2.82 7.96
CA ILE A 103 -19.99 -3.65 7.96
C ILE A 103 -18.92 -3.04 7.04
N ALA A 104 -19.32 -2.63 5.83
CA ALA A 104 -18.40 -2.03 4.87
C ALA A 104 -17.84 -0.70 5.35
N HIS A 105 -18.67 0.15 5.95
CA HIS A 105 -18.24 1.41 6.55
C HIS A 105 -17.22 1.18 7.67
N THR A 106 -17.49 0.23 8.56
CA THR A 106 -16.57 -0.11 9.65
C THR A 106 -15.22 -0.59 9.09
N PHE A 107 -15.21 -1.50 8.12
CA PHE A 107 -13.98 -1.97 7.49
C PHE A 107 -13.16 -0.82 6.89
N LEU A 108 -13.82 0.09 6.17
CA LEU A 108 -13.14 1.22 5.52
C LEU A 108 -12.58 2.24 6.51
N LEU A 109 -13.32 2.56 7.58
CA LEU A 109 -12.82 3.45 8.63
C LEU A 109 -11.54 2.90 9.29
N TYR A 110 -11.52 1.61 9.59
CA TYR A 110 -10.32 0.96 10.15
C TYR A 110 -9.20 0.76 9.12
N SER A 111 -9.51 0.86 7.83
CA SER A 111 -8.55 0.82 6.73
C SER A 111 -7.96 2.21 6.41
N VAL A 112 -8.43 3.30 7.01
CA VAL A 112 -7.89 4.66 6.75
C VAL A 112 -6.37 4.76 6.91
N PRO A 113 -5.73 4.17 7.94
CA PRO A 113 -4.26 4.20 8.05
C PRO A 113 -3.56 3.54 6.85
N ASP A 114 -4.22 2.57 6.20
CA ASP A 114 -3.70 1.93 4.98
C ASP A 114 -3.51 2.94 3.83
N LEU A 115 -4.39 3.94 3.73
CA LEU A 115 -4.27 4.99 2.71
C LEU A 115 -2.93 5.73 2.84
N LEU A 116 -2.52 6.02 4.08
CA LEU A 116 -1.23 6.64 4.35
C LEU A 116 -0.09 5.71 3.93
N ALA A 117 -0.12 4.44 4.31
CA ALA A 117 0.91 3.48 3.91
C ALA A 117 1.02 3.36 2.37
N GLN A 118 -0.12 3.26 1.67
CA GLN A 118 -0.14 3.17 0.21
C GLN A 118 0.42 4.42 -0.48
N SER A 119 0.23 5.61 0.11
CA SER A 119 0.79 6.85 -0.45
C SER A 119 2.32 6.85 -0.55
N PHE A 120 3.00 6.09 0.33
CA PHE A 120 4.44 5.87 0.26
C PHE A 120 4.80 4.65 -0.59
N LEU A 121 4.05 3.55 -0.46
CA LEU A 121 4.35 2.29 -1.15
C LEU A 121 4.29 2.43 -2.67
N HIS A 122 3.31 3.16 -3.19
CA HIS A 122 3.12 3.31 -4.62
C HIS A 122 4.33 3.98 -5.30
N PRO A 123 4.80 5.18 -4.86
CA PRO A 123 6.01 5.79 -5.39
C PRO A 123 7.28 5.01 -5.06
N LEU A 124 7.38 4.33 -3.92
CA LEU A 124 8.53 3.48 -3.62
C LEU A 124 8.61 2.29 -4.57
N ARG A 125 7.49 1.65 -4.90
CA ARG A 125 7.44 0.60 -5.93
C ARG A 125 7.87 1.13 -7.29
N ALA A 126 7.45 2.34 -7.65
CA ALA A 126 7.91 3.03 -8.85
C ALA A 126 9.43 3.19 -8.84
N TYR A 127 9.99 3.73 -7.75
CA TYR A 127 11.43 3.93 -7.55
C TYR A 127 12.25 2.66 -7.82
N PHE A 128 11.87 1.52 -7.22
CA PHE A 128 12.58 0.26 -7.41
C PHE A 128 12.39 -0.31 -8.82
N ARG A 129 11.18 -0.22 -9.38
CA ARG A 129 10.85 -0.77 -10.70
C ARG A 129 11.59 -0.03 -11.80
N THR A 130 11.61 1.31 -11.78
CA THR A 130 12.27 2.11 -12.82
C THR A 130 13.79 1.99 -12.80
N GLN A 131 14.37 1.63 -11.65
CA GLN A 131 15.81 1.30 -11.53
C GLN A 131 16.13 -0.16 -11.89
N SER A 132 15.14 -0.98 -12.27
CA SER A 132 15.31 -2.42 -12.46
C SER A 132 15.80 -3.19 -11.22
N LYS A 133 15.73 -2.58 -10.03
CA LYS A 133 16.11 -3.16 -8.73
C LYS A 133 14.88 -3.77 -8.06
N THR A 134 14.23 -4.74 -8.70
CA THR A 134 12.99 -5.35 -8.18
C THR A 134 13.22 -6.44 -7.14
N ILE A 135 14.42 -7.02 -7.07
CA ILE A 135 14.76 -8.07 -6.09
C ILE A 135 14.60 -7.58 -4.65
N PRO A 136 15.15 -6.42 -4.23
CA PRO A 136 14.93 -5.88 -2.88
C PRO A 136 13.46 -5.70 -2.52
N LEU A 137 12.67 -5.18 -3.47
CA LEU A 137 11.23 -5.01 -3.31
C LEU A 137 10.54 -6.35 -3.10
N SER A 138 10.87 -7.37 -3.87
CA SER A 138 10.31 -8.72 -3.74
C SER A 138 10.69 -9.36 -2.40
N VAL A 139 11.94 -9.23 -1.96
CA VAL A 139 12.41 -9.79 -0.67
C VAL A 139 11.68 -9.10 0.49
N CYS A 140 11.64 -7.76 0.51
CA CYS A 140 10.93 -7.02 1.57
C CYS A 140 9.43 -7.37 1.59
N THR A 141 8.81 -7.51 0.41
CA THR A 141 7.41 -7.93 0.29
C THR A 141 7.21 -9.33 0.84
N GLY A 142 8.10 -10.28 0.51
CA GLY A 142 8.04 -11.66 1.04
C GLY A 142 8.12 -11.70 2.56
N ILE A 143 9.08 -10.97 3.16
CA ILE A 143 9.23 -10.87 4.62
C ILE A 143 7.98 -10.25 5.25
N ALA A 144 7.49 -9.13 4.69
CA ALA A 144 6.27 -8.47 5.17
C ALA A 144 5.04 -9.38 5.07
N SER A 145 4.93 -10.19 4.01
CA SER A 145 3.83 -11.17 3.85
C SER A 145 3.91 -12.30 4.88
N VAL A 146 5.10 -12.82 5.20
CA VAL A 146 5.26 -13.83 6.25
C VAL A 146 4.89 -13.27 7.62
N LEU A 147 5.30 -12.03 7.91
CA LEU A 147 4.94 -11.34 9.15
C LEU A 147 3.45 -10.95 9.23
N HIS A 148 2.77 -10.83 8.08
CA HIS A 148 1.34 -10.52 8.04
C HIS A 148 0.50 -11.60 8.72
N PHE A 149 0.82 -12.88 8.51
CA PHE A 149 0.08 -14.00 9.10
C PHE A 149 -0.07 -13.93 10.64
N PRO A 150 1.01 -13.84 11.44
CA PRO A 150 0.89 -13.74 12.89
C PRO A 150 0.26 -12.41 13.32
N VAL A 151 0.52 -11.30 12.62
CA VAL A 151 -0.09 -10.00 12.92
C VAL A 151 -1.61 -10.06 12.73
N THR A 152 -2.09 -10.61 11.61
CA THR A 152 -3.53 -10.80 11.35
C THR A 152 -4.15 -11.71 12.40
N PHE A 153 -3.52 -12.85 12.73
CA PHE A 153 -4.05 -13.75 13.75
C PHE A 153 -4.21 -13.06 15.11
N LEU A 154 -3.19 -12.33 15.58
CA LEU A 154 -3.24 -11.60 16.85
C LEU A 154 -4.29 -10.48 16.85
N LEU A 155 -4.34 -9.68 15.78
CA LEU A 155 -5.29 -8.57 15.70
C LEU A 155 -6.74 -9.04 15.56
N VAL A 156 -7.00 -10.10 14.80
CA VAL A 156 -8.34 -10.68 14.71
C VAL A 156 -8.79 -11.24 16.07
N SER A 157 -7.86 -11.87 16.81
CA SER A 157 -8.13 -12.41 18.14
C SER A 157 -8.38 -11.31 19.20
N TYR A 158 -7.77 -10.13 19.06
CA TYR A 158 -7.82 -9.06 20.06
C TYR A 158 -8.84 -7.94 19.76
N LEU A 159 -9.01 -7.54 18.49
CA LEU A 159 -9.83 -6.38 18.10
C LEU A 159 -11.23 -6.72 17.56
N PHE A 160 -11.64 -7.99 17.67
CA PHE A 160 -12.88 -8.57 17.13
C PHE A 160 -13.06 -8.41 15.60
N GLU A 161 -13.28 -9.57 14.98
CA GLU A 161 -13.79 -9.77 13.60
C GLU A 161 -13.17 -8.85 12.54
N ILE A 162 -13.98 -7.99 11.92
CA ILE A 162 -13.63 -7.26 10.70
C ILE A 162 -12.66 -6.10 10.91
N LYS A 163 -12.64 -5.51 12.11
CA LYS A 163 -11.76 -4.39 12.47
C LYS A 163 -10.29 -4.85 12.54
N GLY A 164 -10.06 -6.02 13.12
CA GLY A 164 -8.74 -6.64 13.19
C GLY A 164 -8.19 -6.96 11.80
N ILE A 165 -9.04 -7.43 10.88
CA ILE A 165 -8.66 -7.69 9.48
C ILE A 165 -8.21 -6.40 8.80
N ALA A 166 -9.02 -5.33 8.85
CA ALA A 166 -8.70 -4.03 8.24
C ALA A 166 -7.37 -3.45 8.77
N LEU A 167 -7.21 -3.41 10.09
CA LEU A 167 -6.01 -2.84 10.71
C LEU A 167 -4.76 -3.69 10.46
N SER A 168 -4.89 -5.01 10.39
CA SER A 168 -3.76 -5.90 10.06
C SER A 168 -3.21 -5.61 8.66
N GLY A 169 -4.09 -5.32 7.69
CA GLY A 169 -3.69 -4.90 6.34
C GLY A 169 -2.88 -3.61 6.37
N ALA A 170 -3.36 -2.60 7.10
CA ALA A 170 -2.64 -1.34 7.27
C ALA A 170 -1.26 -1.54 7.90
N LEU A 171 -1.17 -2.31 8.99
CA LEU A 171 0.11 -2.59 9.66
C LEU A 171 1.09 -3.33 8.76
N SER A 172 0.64 -4.31 7.97
CA SER A 172 1.50 -5.02 7.03
C SER A 172 2.05 -4.11 5.95
N ASN A 173 1.23 -3.20 5.42
CA ASN A 173 1.68 -2.22 4.46
C ASN A 173 2.68 -1.22 5.10
N PHE A 174 2.46 -0.78 6.34
CA PHE A 174 3.46 0.01 7.07
C PHE A 174 4.77 -0.75 7.30
N ASN A 175 4.72 -2.03 7.68
CA ASN A 175 5.92 -2.85 7.81
C ASN A 175 6.72 -2.90 6.50
N LEU A 176 6.03 -3.07 5.37
CA LEU A 176 6.68 -3.02 4.06
C LEU A 176 7.31 -1.65 3.79
N VAL A 177 6.62 -0.54 4.09
CA VAL A 177 7.20 0.81 3.96
C VAL A 177 8.48 0.93 4.77
N ILE A 178 8.47 0.49 6.03
CA ILE A 178 9.62 0.55 6.94
C ILE A 178 10.78 -0.28 6.36
N PHE A 179 10.54 -1.51 5.90
CA PHE A 179 11.59 -2.34 5.32
C PHE A 179 12.21 -1.72 4.07
N LEU A 180 11.40 -1.11 3.20
CA LEU A 180 11.92 -0.43 2.02
C LEU A 180 12.74 0.81 2.38
N PHE A 181 12.33 1.60 3.37
CA PHE A 181 13.14 2.73 3.85
C PHE A 181 14.46 2.28 4.48
N ILE A 182 14.44 1.22 5.29
CA ILE A 182 15.65 0.61 5.87
C ILE A 182 16.58 0.13 4.74
N TYR A 183 16.03 -0.52 3.70
CA TYR A 183 16.83 -0.96 2.55
C TYR A 183 17.54 0.22 1.87
N ILE A 184 16.80 1.30 1.56
CA ILE A 184 17.37 2.48 0.89
C ILE A 184 18.44 3.14 1.78
N ALA A 185 18.18 3.28 3.08
CA ALA A 185 19.10 3.96 4.00
C ALA A 185 20.40 3.18 4.24
N PHE A 186 20.33 1.86 4.40
CA PHE A 186 21.49 1.08 4.83
C PHE A 186 22.19 0.32 3.70
N PHE A 187 21.43 -0.23 2.74
CA PHE A 187 22.00 -1.10 1.72
C PHE A 187 22.34 -0.33 0.45
N GLU A 188 21.46 0.57 0.01
CA GLU A 188 21.72 1.35 -1.21
C GLU A 188 22.79 2.43 -1.00
N GLU A 189 22.77 3.12 0.15
CA GLU A 189 23.82 4.09 0.47
C GLU A 189 25.20 3.43 0.61
N LYS A 190 25.26 2.22 1.19
CA LYS A 190 26.50 1.45 1.31
C LYS A 190 27.02 0.98 -0.04
N LEU A 191 26.16 0.40 -0.88
CA LEU A 191 26.55 -0.09 -2.20
C LEU A 191 27.06 1.05 -3.10
N SER A 192 26.43 2.23 -3.02
CA SER A 192 26.91 3.42 -3.74
C SER A 192 28.26 3.95 -3.23
N LYS A 193 28.58 3.75 -1.94
CA LYS A 193 29.89 4.13 -1.37
C LYS A 193 30.97 3.14 -1.79
N ASP A 194 30.69 1.85 -1.71
CA ASP A 194 31.64 0.79 -2.06
C ASP A 194 32.00 0.83 -3.57
N GLU A 195 31.04 1.13 -4.44
CA GLU A 195 31.27 1.28 -5.89
C GLU A 195 32.20 2.47 -6.21
N LYS A 196 31.98 3.63 -5.58
CA LYS A 196 32.86 4.80 -5.74
C LYS A 196 34.27 4.58 -5.21
N VAL A 197 34.42 3.89 -4.08
CA VAL A 197 35.73 3.54 -3.52
C VAL A 197 36.48 2.58 -4.45
N SER A 198 35.77 1.66 -5.11
CA SER A 198 36.39 0.79 -6.09
C SER A 198 36.88 1.55 -7.32
N GLU A 199 36.10 2.49 -7.87
CA GLU A 199 36.51 3.32 -9.00
C GLU A 199 37.74 4.20 -8.67
N GLU A 200 37.77 4.83 -7.49
CA GLU A 200 38.93 5.62 -7.02
C GLU A 200 40.19 4.76 -6.75
N SER A 201 40.05 3.45 -6.54
CA SER A 201 41.20 2.56 -6.30
C SER A 201 41.91 2.09 -7.58
N TYR A 202 41.28 2.31 -8.75
CA TYR A 202 41.83 1.97 -10.07
C TYR A 202 42.39 3.18 -10.83
N GLU A 203 42.27 4.40 -10.28
CA GLU A 203 42.94 5.63 -10.74
C GLU A 203 44.25 5.88 -9.98
#